data_AF-A0A7C1DFJ1-F1
#
_entry.id   AF-A0A7C1DFJ1-F1
#
_cell.length_a   1.000
_cell.length_b   1.000
_cell.length_c   1.000
_cell.angle_alpha   90.00
_cell.angle_beta   90.00
_cell.angle_gamma   90.00
#
_symmetry.space_group_name_H-M   'P 1'
#
loop_
_entity.id
_entity.type
_entity.pdbx_description
1 polymer ?
#
loop_
_entity_poly.entity_id
_entity_poly.type
_entity_poly.pdbx_seq_one_letter_code
_entity_poly.pdbx_strand_id
1 'polypeptide(L)'
;MALGVHLARSMTELKIFPALLLRGELGAGKTTLVRGLVGALPGGDQAEVSSPSFNYMNCYPTQPETSHFDFYRLQHCGIDDELLEAMHDAGKLVLVEWAEFCPETHSLQERLEFQFSPVSSGRQLVISGQGNNALRLLEKIQKDMALTRQAY
;
A
#
# COMPACT_ATOMS: atom_id res chain seq x y z
N MET A 1 9.88 -3.94 7.76
CA MET A 1 8.95 -3.44 8.80
C MET A 1 9.03 -1.93 8.99
N ALA A 2 10.23 -1.33 9.12
CA ALA A 2 10.38 0.10 9.38
C ALA A 2 9.61 1.03 8.41
N LEU A 3 9.63 0.75 7.10
CA LEU A 3 8.91 1.58 6.12
C LEU A 3 7.39 1.56 6.32
N GLY A 4 6.78 0.39 6.51
CA GLY A 4 5.33 0.28 6.75
C GLY A 4 4.90 1.05 8.00
N VAL A 5 5.65 0.92 9.09
CA VAL A 5 5.41 1.67 10.34
C VAL A 5 5.54 3.17 10.11
N HIS A 6 6.55 3.58 9.35
CA HIS A 6 6.77 4.99 9.02
C HIS A 6 5.63 5.56 8.17
N LEU A 7 5.16 4.82 7.17
CA LEU A 7 3.99 5.17 6.36
C LEU A 7 2.76 5.36 7.24
N ALA A 8 2.44 4.39 8.12
CA ALA A 8 1.30 4.47 9.02
C ALA A 8 1.31 5.76 9.84
N ARG A 9 2.45 6.08 10.46
CA ARG A 9 2.61 7.30 11.27
C ARG A 9 2.39 8.56 10.43
N SER A 10 3.02 8.65 9.27
CA SER A 10 2.89 9.81 8.39
C SER A 10 1.47 10.00 7.87
N MET A 11 0.78 8.91 7.53
CA MET A 11 -0.62 8.92 7.09
C MET A 11 -1.56 9.35 8.22
N THR A 12 -1.38 8.82 9.43
CA THR A 12 -2.19 9.21 10.60
C THR A 12 -1.95 10.67 11.01
N GLU A 13 -0.70 11.14 11.01
CA GLU A 13 -0.35 12.53 11.36
C GLU A 13 -0.98 13.53 10.39
N LEU A 14 -0.90 13.25 9.08
CA LEU A 14 -1.46 14.13 8.04
C LEU A 14 -2.95 13.91 7.81
N LYS A 15 -3.53 12.81 8.31
CA LYS A 15 -4.88 12.32 7.96
C LYS A 15 -5.07 12.16 6.46
N ILE A 16 -4.06 11.61 5.79
CA ILE A 16 -4.01 11.40 4.34
C ILE A 16 -3.84 9.91 4.06
N PHE A 17 -4.80 9.33 3.34
CA PHE A 17 -4.87 7.90 3.06
C PHE A 17 -5.10 7.63 1.56
N PRO A 18 -4.10 7.89 0.69
CA PRO A 18 -4.21 7.56 -0.72
C PRO A 18 -4.19 6.04 -0.92
N ALA A 19 -4.66 5.58 -2.07
CA ALA A 19 -4.50 4.18 -2.45
C ALA A 19 -3.00 3.85 -2.59
N LEU A 20 -2.56 2.71 -2.06
CA LEU A 20 -1.18 2.25 -2.19
C LEU A 20 -1.12 1.09 -3.18
N LEU A 21 -0.39 1.28 -4.28
CA LEU A 21 -0.23 0.29 -5.34
C LEU A 21 1.15 -0.33 -5.25
N LEU A 22 1.24 -1.64 -5.03
CA LEU A 22 2.49 -2.37 -4.84
C LEU A 22 2.76 -3.26 -6.04
N ARG A 23 3.85 -2.97 -6.75
CA ARG A 23 4.29 -3.66 -7.98
C ARG A 23 5.63 -4.35 -7.79
N GLY A 24 5.82 -5.50 -8.40
CA GLY A 24 7.11 -6.19 -8.42
C GLY A 24 7.00 -7.69 -8.17
N GLU A 25 8.12 -8.38 -8.29
CA GLU A 25 8.16 -9.85 -8.35
C GLU A 25 7.71 -10.55 -7.05
N LEU A 26 7.52 -11.88 -7.15
CA LEU A 26 7.25 -12.71 -5.99
C LEU A 26 8.40 -12.59 -4.98
N GLY A 27 8.06 -12.47 -3.69
CA GLY A 27 9.07 -12.30 -2.65
C GLY A 27 9.73 -10.92 -2.60
N ALA A 28 9.32 -9.95 -3.44
CA ALA A 28 9.86 -8.59 -3.46
C ALA A 28 9.63 -7.80 -2.16
N GLY A 29 8.73 -8.27 -1.28
CA GLY A 29 8.50 -7.69 0.05
C GLY A 29 7.23 -6.84 0.15
N LYS A 30 6.35 -6.92 -0.85
CA LYS A 30 5.05 -6.25 -0.90
C LYS A 30 4.21 -6.52 0.36
N THR A 31 3.87 -7.79 0.65
CA THR A 31 3.16 -8.17 1.88
C THR A 31 3.89 -7.79 3.18
N THR A 32 5.23 -7.72 3.16
CA THR A 32 6.01 -7.25 4.32
C THR A 32 5.78 -5.76 4.59
N LEU A 33 5.61 -4.95 3.54
CA LEU A 33 5.23 -3.55 3.65
C LEU A 33 3.80 -3.42 4.17
N VAL A 34 2.85 -4.16 3.59
CA VAL A 34 1.45 -4.20 4.02
C VAL A 34 1.32 -4.56 5.50
N ARG A 35 1.99 -5.62 5.95
CA ARG A 35 1.98 -6.04 7.36
C ARG A 35 2.52 -4.97 8.30
N GLY A 36 3.61 -4.33 7.94
CA GLY A 36 4.19 -3.25 8.74
C GLY A 36 3.31 -2.00 8.81
N LEU A 37 2.59 -1.71 7.72
CA LEU A 37 1.64 -0.60 7.64
C LEU A 37 0.40 -0.87 8.48
N VAL A 38 -0.31 -1.95 8.18
CA VAL A 38 -1.56 -2.33 8.84
C VAL A 38 -1.35 -2.50 10.34
N GLY A 39 -0.31 -3.22 10.75
CA GLY A 39 -0.02 -3.43 12.18
C GLY A 39 0.37 -2.16 12.96
N ALA A 40 0.69 -1.06 12.26
CA ALA A 40 1.03 0.22 12.88
C ALA A 40 -0.11 1.25 12.79
N LEU A 41 -1.17 0.98 12.04
CA LEU A 41 -2.36 1.81 12.02
C LEU A 41 -3.20 1.61 13.29
N PRO A 42 -3.96 2.62 13.74
CA PRO A 42 -4.87 2.46 14.87
C PRO A 42 -5.85 1.31 14.63
N GLY A 43 -6.02 0.39 15.58
CA GLY A 43 -6.87 -0.80 15.45
C GLY A 43 -6.24 -2.00 14.71
N GLY A 44 -5.00 -1.87 14.22
CA GLY A 44 -4.30 -2.92 13.48
C GLY A 44 -3.49 -3.89 14.35
N ASP A 45 -3.47 -3.74 15.66
CA ASP A 45 -2.66 -4.53 16.59
C ASP A 45 -3.02 -6.02 16.61
N GLN A 46 -4.28 -6.36 16.33
CA GLN A 46 -4.77 -7.73 16.21
C GLN A 46 -4.88 -8.20 14.75
N ALA A 47 -4.43 -7.42 13.77
CA ALA A 47 -4.57 -7.77 12.36
C ALA A 47 -3.57 -8.86 11.96
N GLU A 48 -4.06 -10.08 11.72
CA GLU A 48 -3.27 -11.17 11.13
C GLU A 48 -3.10 -10.96 9.63
N VAL A 49 -2.16 -10.09 9.25
CA VAL A 49 -1.92 -9.74 7.85
C VAL A 49 -1.24 -10.88 7.10
N SER A 50 -1.99 -11.43 6.16
CA SER A 50 -1.55 -12.39 5.16
C SER A 50 -1.97 -11.93 3.76
N SER A 51 -1.28 -12.41 2.72
CA SER A 51 -1.79 -12.29 1.36
C SER A 51 -3.12 -13.08 1.30
N PRO A 52 -4.20 -12.48 0.75
CA PRO A 52 -5.48 -13.14 0.55
C PRO A 52 -5.27 -14.47 -0.18
N SER A 53 -5.32 -15.58 0.57
CA SER A 53 -4.94 -16.90 0.04
C SER A 53 -6.09 -17.60 -0.69
N PHE A 54 -7.33 -17.22 -0.38
CA PHE A 54 -8.57 -17.77 -0.96
C PHE A 54 -9.61 -16.69 -1.30
N ASN A 55 -9.60 -15.57 -0.57
CA ASN A 55 -10.42 -14.40 -0.86
C ASN A 55 -9.62 -13.45 -1.78
N TYR A 56 -10.28 -12.70 -2.64
CA TYR A 56 -9.61 -11.71 -3.49
C TYR A 56 -9.22 -10.43 -2.73
N MET A 57 -9.81 -10.24 -1.56
CA MET A 57 -9.64 -9.10 -0.68
C MET A 57 -9.67 -9.54 0.80
N ASN A 58 -8.83 -8.93 1.62
CA ASN A 58 -8.93 -8.97 3.08
C ASN A 58 -9.33 -7.58 3.60
N CYS A 59 -10.20 -7.54 4.61
CA CYS A 59 -10.51 -6.31 5.34
C CYS A 59 -9.88 -6.36 6.72
N TYR A 60 -9.24 -5.26 7.14
CA TYR A 60 -8.63 -5.14 8.47
C TYR A 60 -9.30 -4.00 9.26
N PRO A 61 -9.58 -4.21 10.56
CA PRO A 61 -10.32 -3.26 11.41
C PRO A 61 -9.46 -2.07 11.88
N THR A 62 -8.67 -1.50 10.97
CA THR A 62 -7.87 -0.31 11.21
C THR A 62 -8.72 0.97 11.16
N GLN A 63 -8.13 2.12 11.47
CA GLN A 63 -8.76 3.43 11.27
C GLN A 63 -7.92 4.31 10.33
N PRO A 64 -8.39 4.59 9.09
CA PRO A 64 -9.61 4.04 8.46
C PRO A 64 -9.53 2.52 8.24
N GLU A 65 -10.66 1.86 7.98
CA GLU A 65 -10.68 0.42 7.67
C GLU A 65 -9.80 0.17 6.43
N THR A 66 -9.02 -0.92 6.42
CA THR A 66 -8.11 -1.21 5.31
C THR A 66 -8.66 -2.33 4.45
N SER A 67 -8.86 -2.07 3.16
CA SER A 67 -9.12 -3.06 2.12
C SER A 67 -7.82 -3.45 1.43
N HIS A 68 -7.46 -4.73 1.48
CA HIS A 68 -6.23 -5.26 0.90
C HIS A 68 -6.53 -6.26 -0.21
N PHE A 69 -6.23 -5.87 -1.45
CA PHE A 69 -6.42 -6.65 -2.66
C PHE A 69 -5.12 -7.31 -3.10
N ASP A 70 -5.21 -8.54 -3.62
CA ASP A 70 -4.08 -9.24 -4.25
C ASP A 70 -4.46 -9.70 -5.66
N PHE A 71 -3.99 -8.95 -6.65
CA PHE A 71 -4.37 -9.16 -8.06
C PHE A 71 -3.58 -10.26 -8.76
N TYR A 72 -2.59 -10.88 -8.11
CA TYR A 72 -1.90 -12.04 -8.69
C TYR A 72 -2.87 -13.19 -8.98
N ARG A 73 -3.90 -13.33 -8.13
CA ARG A 73 -4.94 -14.35 -8.30
C ARG A 73 -6.06 -13.90 -9.25
N LEU A 74 -6.31 -12.59 -9.33
CA LEU A 74 -7.35 -12.01 -10.19
C LEU A 74 -6.94 -11.88 -11.65
N GLN A 75 -5.66 -12.08 -11.98
CA GLN A 75 -5.11 -11.94 -13.33
C GLN A 75 -5.90 -12.73 -14.42
N HIS A 76 -6.62 -13.79 -14.04
CA HIS A 76 -7.42 -14.62 -14.95
C HIS A 76 -8.93 -14.51 -14.76
N CYS A 77 -9.39 -13.90 -13.67
CA CYS A 77 -10.82 -13.81 -13.34
C CYS A 77 -11.41 -12.43 -13.63
N GLY A 78 -10.56 -11.40 -13.78
CA GLY A 78 -11.01 -10.01 -13.87
C GLY A 78 -11.45 -9.46 -12.51
N ILE A 79 -11.86 -8.19 -12.50
CA ILE A 79 -12.48 -7.53 -11.34
C ILE A 79 -13.99 -7.47 -11.59
N ASP A 80 -14.79 -7.87 -10.61
CA ASP A 80 -16.24 -7.67 -10.66
C ASP A 80 -16.64 -6.30 -10.09
N ASP A 81 -17.91 -5.94 -10.24
CA ASP A 81 -18.42 -4.64 -9.81
C ASP A 81 -18.27 -4.44 -8.28
N GLU A 82 -18.40 -5.50 -7.48
CA GLU A 82 -18.28 -5.43 -6.02
C GLU A 82 -16.84 -5.12 -5.58
N LEU A 83 -15.85 -5.80 -6.15
CA LEU A 83 -14.44 -5.52 -5.89
C LEU A 83 -14.04 -4.14 -6.42
N LEU A 84 -14.63 -3.70 -7.55
CA LEU A 84 -14.40 -2.38 -8.10
C LEU A 84 -14.94 -1.29 -7.18
N GLU A 85 -16.15 -1.44 -6.66
CA GLU A 85 -16.75 -0.53 -5.68
C GLU A 85 -15.90 -0.47 -4.40
N ALA A 86 -15.49 -1.62 -3.87
CA ALA A 86 -14.65 -1.69 -2.67
C ALA A 86 -13.29 -1.01 -2.86
N MET A 87 -12.73 -1.02 -4.06
CA MET A 87 -11.46 -0.35 -4.39
C MET A 87 -11.61 1.18 -4.51
N HIS A 88 -12.82 1.69 -4.74
CA HIS A 88 -13.12 3.12 -4.83
C HIS A 88 -13.73 3.71 -3.55
N ASP A 89 -13.84 2.93 -2.48
CA ASP A 89 -14.38 3.39 -1.20
C ASP A 89 -13.45 4.42 -0.55
N ALA A 90 -13.82 5.69 -0.66
CA ALA A 90 -13.09 6.82 -0.08
C ALA A 90 -13.05 6.82 1.46
N GLY A 91 -13.86 5.99 2.12
CA GLY A 91 -13.85 5.79 3.57
C GLY A 91 -12.76 4.82 4.05
N LYS A 92 -12.09 4.13 3.13
CA LYS A 92 -11.13 3.06 3.45
C LYS A 92 -9.73 3.37 2.93
N LEU A 93 -8.73 2.79 3.59
CA LEU A 93 -7.39 2.68 3.03
C LEU A 93 -7.37 1.51 2.05
N VAL A 94 -7.05 1.79 0.79
CA VAL A 94 -6.97 0.76 -0.26
C VAL A 94 -5.51 0.38 -0.50
N LEU A 95 -5.20 -0.91 -0.35
CA LEU A 95 -3.89 -1.50 -0.63
C LEU A 95 -4.04 -2.52 -1.75
N VAL A 96 -3.25 -2.39 -2.81
CA VAL A 96 -3.31 -3.28 -3.96
C VAL A 96 -1.94 -3.91 -4.19
N GLU A 97 -1.79 -5.19 -3.86
CA GLU A 97 -0.66 -5.99 -4.29
C GLU A 97 -0.84 -6.45 -5.75
N TRP A 98 0.28 -6.52 -6.48
CA TRP A 98 0.32 -6.89 -7.90
C TRP A 98 -0.49 -5.96 -8.78
N ALA A 99 -0.36 -4.66 -8.52
CA ALA A 99 -1.08 -3.61 -9.25
C ALA A 99 -0.77 -3.59 -10.76
N GLU A 100 0.25 -4.31 -11.25
CA GLU A 100 0.48 -4.60 -12.67
C GLU A 100 -0.66 -5.36 -13.35
N PHE A 101 -1.47 -6.11 -12.58
CA PHE A 101 -2.61 -6.85 -13.10
C PHE A 101 -3.95 -6.16 -12.82
N CYS A 102 -3.95 -5.00 -12.14
CA CYS A 102 -5.17 -4.24 -11.90
C CYS A 102 -5.41 -3.26 -13.07
N PRO A 103 -6.50 -3.41 -13.85
CA PRO A 103 -6.77 -2.55 -15.00
C PRO A 103 -7.15 -1.10 -14.59
N GLU A 104 -7.68 -0.95 -13.37
CA GLU A 104 -8.32 0.28 -12.89
C GLU A 104 -7.38 1.13 -12.01
N THR A 105 -6.07 0.88 -11.99
CA THR A 105 -5.16 1.69 -11.16
C THR A 105 -5.16 3.18 -11.52
N HIS A 106 -5.53 3.50 -12.77
CA HIS A 106 -5.52 4.86 -13.30
C HIS A 106 -6.73 5.70 -12.86
N SER A 107 -7.85 5.06 -12.48
CA SER A 107 -9.04 5.75 -11.98
C SER A 107 -8.83 6.29 -10.55
N LEU A 108 -7.89 5.71 -9.79
CA LEU A 108 -7.50 6.13 -8.45
C LEU A 108 -6.72 7.45 -8.49
N GLN A 109 -7.42 8.56 -8.25
CA GLN A 109 -6.88 9.93 -8.39
C GLN A 109 -5.83 10.30 -7.35
N GLU A 110 -5.96 9.77 -6.13
CA GLU A 110 -5.01 9.96 -5.03
C GLU A 110 -4.33 8.61 -4.73
N ARG A 111 -3.12 8.41 -5.27
CA ARG A 111 -2.40 7.14 -5.16
C ARG A 111 -0.89 7.31 -5.00
N LEU A 112 -0.28 6.38 -4.29
CA LEU A 112 1.16 6.16 -4.26
C LEU A 112 1.49 4.82 -4.90
N GLU A 113 2.47 4.80 -5.79
CA GLU A 113 2.95 3.58 -6.45
C GLU A 113 4.32 3.18 -5.89
N PHE A 114 4.44 1.92 -5.52
CA PHE A 114 5.62 1.30 -4.93
C PHE A 114 6.15 0.25 -5.91
N GLN A 115 7.23 0.57 -6.62
CA GLN A 115 7.88 -0.35 -7.55
C GLN A 115 9.08 -1.00 -6.88
N PHE A 116 8.99 -2.30 -6.64
CA PHE A 116 10.08 -3.11 -6.12
C PHE A 116 10.82 -3.80 -7.27
N SER A 117 12.14 -3.65 -7.31
CA SER A 117 12.99 -4.27 -8.33
C SER A 117 14.23 -4.92 -7.70
N PRO A 118 14.69 -6.08 -8.20
CA PRO A 118 15.95 -6.68 -7.76
C PRO A 118 17.13 -5.81 -8.20
N VAL A 119 18.15 -5.73 -7.36
CA VAL A 119 19.46 -5.13 -7.68
C VAL A 119 20.58 -6.05 -7.19
N SER A 120 21.81 -5.84 -7.67
CA SER A 120 22.96 -6.72 -7.41
C SER A 120 23.22 -7.03 -5.92
N SER A 121 22.88 -6.10 -5.03
CA SER A 121 22.99 -6.27 -3.57
C SER A 121 21.67 -5.96 -2.84
N GLY A 122 20.58 -6.62 -3.26
CA GLY A 122 19.32 -6.60 -2.55
C GLY A 122 18.17 -6.10 -3.42
N ARG A 123 17.46 -5.07 -2.96
CA ARG A 123 16.26 -4.55 -3.61
C ARG A 123 16.25 -3.04 -3.64
N GLN A 124 15.79 -2.50 -4.75
CA GLN A 124 15.44 -1.09 -4.89
C GLN A 124 13.93 -0.94 -4.76
N LEU A 125 13.51 0.08 -4.02
CA LEU A 125 12.12 0.53 -3.97
C LEU A 125 12.06 1.95 -4.52
N VAL A 126 11.27 2.14 -5.56
CA VAL A 126 10.92 3.47 -6.10
C VAL A 126 9.49 3.78 -5.70
N ILE A 127 9.28 4.99 -5.17
CA ILE A 127 7.94 5.47 -4.78
C ILE A 127 7.61 6.69 -5.63
N SER A 128 6.46 6.67 -6.29
CA SER A 128 5.90 7.81 -7.02
C SER A 128 4.47 8.10 -6.52
N GLY A 129 3.96 9.30 -6.81
CA GLY A 129 2.64 9.72 -6.37
C GLY A 129 1.86 10.48 -7.43
N GLN A 130 0.55 10.32 -7.40
CA GLN A 130 -0.43 11.05 -8.21
C GLN A 130 -1.50 11.60 -7.27
N GLY A 131 -1.85 12.87 -7.45
CA GLY A 131 -2.82 13.57 -6.59
C GLY A 131 -2.13 14.42 -5.52
N ASN A 132 -2.84 15.44 -5.05
CA ASN A 132 -2.26 16.45 -4.16
C ASN A 132 -1.96 15.87 -2.78
N ASN A 133 -2.84 15.01 -2.25
CA ASN A 133 -2.65 14.41 -0.94
C ASN A 133 -1.53 13.37 -1.00
N ALA A 134 -1.51 12.54 -2.04
CA ALA A 134 -0.44 11.56 -2.26
C ALA A 134 0.94 12.24 -2.36
N LEU A 135 1.06 13.32 -3.13
CA LEU A 135 2.32 14.08 -3.25
C LEU A 135 2.76 14.69 -1.91
N ARG A 136 1.84 15.26 -1.13
CA ARG A 136 2.15 15.77 0.22
C ARG A 136 2.65 14.68 1.16
N LEU A 137 2.04 13.50 1.11
CA LEU A 137 2.50 12.35 1.90
C LEU A 137 3.89 11.88 1.43
N LEU A 138 4.14 11.81 0.12
CA LEU A 138 5.43 11.44 -0.45
C LEU A 138 6.54 12.40 -0.01
N GLU A 139 6.28 13.71 -0.06
CA GLU A 139 7.23 14.72 0.42
C GLU A 139 7.57 14.56 1.90
N LYS A 140 6.58 14.26 2.75
CA LYS A 140 6.82 14.01 4.17
C LYS A 140 7.73 12.80 4.37
N ILE A 141 7.42 11.69 3.71
CA ILE A 141 8.22 10.45 3.78
C ILE A 141 9.66 10.71 3.34
N GLN A 142 9.86 11.47 2.25
CA GLN A 142 11.19 11.82 1.75
C GLN A 142 11.99 12.65 2.76
N LYS A 143 11.37 13.65 3.39
CA LYS A 143 12.00 14.48 4.42
C LYS A 143 12.41 13.65 5.63
N ASP A 144 11.51 12.80 6.14
CA ASP A 144 11.77 11.98 7.32
C ASP A 144 12.88 10.95 7.07
N MET A 145 12.94 10.36 5.87
CA MET A 145 14.03 9.47 5.47
C MET A 145 15.37 10.20 5.31
N ALA A 146 15.37 11.42 4.77
CA ALA A 146 16.58 12.22 4.63
C ALA A 146 17.18 12.59 6.00
N LEU A 147 16.32 12.98 6.96
CA LEU A 147 16.72 13.26 8.33
C LEU A 147 17.32 12.02 9.01
N THR A 148 16.73 10.85 8.79
CA THR A 148 17.24 9.59 9.34
C THR A 148 18.64 9.26 8.79
N ARG A 149 18.94 9.58 7.52
CA ARG A 149 20.26 9.35 6.91
C ARG A 149 21.35 10.34 7.37
N GLN A 150 20.98 11.50 7.89
CA GLN A 150 21.93 12.48 8.43
C GLN A 150 22.30 12.21 9.90
N ALA A 151 21.55 11.35 10.58
CA ALA A 151 21.74 11.02 11.99
C ALA A 151 22.72 9.84 12.24
N TYR A 152 23.30 9.27 11.19
CA TYR A 152 24.31 8.20 11.21
C TYR A 152 25.54 8.61 10.42
#